data_AF-A0A380DPA0-F1
#
_entry.id   AF-A0A380DPA0-F1
#
_cell.length_a   1.000
_cell.length_b   1.000
_cell.length_c   1.000
_cell.angle_alpha   90.00
_cell.angle_beta   90.00
_cell.angle_gamma   90.00
#
_symmetry.space_group_name_H-M   'P 1'
#
loop_
_entity.id
_entity.type
_entity.pdbx_description
1 polymer ?
#
loop_
_entity_poly.entity_id
_entity_poly.type
_entity_poly.pdbx_seq_one_letter_code
_entity_poly.pdbx_strand_id
1 'polypeptide(L)'
;MRFSKLESSDEFVMFILRANQDGITLVEQTNFLGVNGSATYQITLNQVVVPQSQIITHDAKQFAATIRPQFIAYQIPIGLGSIKSSLELLMHFQMRKTE
;
A
#
# COMPACT_ATOMS: atom_id res chain seq x y z
N MET A 1 5.07 -3.04 2.63
CA MET A 1 6.47 -2.56 2.60
C MET A 1 7.35 -3.77 2.31
N ARG A 2 8.10 -3.75 1.21
CA ARG A 2 8.98 -4.87 0.84
C ARG A 2 10.41 -4.49 1.21
N PHE A 3 11.13 -5.41 1.83
CA PHE A 3 12.55 -5.25 2.13
C PHE A 3 13.35 -6.06 1.12
N SER A 4 14.41 -5.46 0.58
CA SER A 4 15.37 -6.17 -0.26
C SER A 4 16.62 -6.41 0.56
N LYS A 5 17.06 -7.67 0.60
CA LYS A 5 18.29 -8.06 1.28
C LYS A 5 19.48 -7.73 0.38
N LEU A 6 20.52 -7.11 0.93
CA LEU A 6 21.78 -6.93 0.21
C LEU A 6 22.46 -8.30 0.02
N GLU A 7 23.07 -8.57 -1.14
CA GLU A 7 23.73 -9.88 -1.34
C GLU A 7 24.99 -10.05 -0.49
N SER A 8 25.71 -8.96 -0.21
CA SER A 8 26.98 -8.98 0.51
C SER A 8 26.84 -8.86 2.04
N SER A 9 25.63 -8.64 2.57
CA SER A 9 25.38 -8.52 4.01
C SER A 9 23.97 -8.98 4.40
N ASP A 10 23.69 -9.12 5.69
CA ASP A 10 22.33 -9.38 6.18
C ASP A 10 21.45 -8.10 6.27
N GLU A 11 21.92 -6.99 5.71
CA GLU A 11 21.22 -5.71 5.77
C GLU A 11 20.03 -5.68 4.80
N PHE A 12 19.01 -4.94 5.21
CA PHE A 12 17.83 -4.69 4.41
C PHE A 12 17.83 -3.23 3.98
N VAL A 13 17.75 -3.00 2.67
CA VAL A 13 17.72 -1.67 2.08
C VAL A 13 16.29 -1.29 1.70
N MET A 14 16.01 0.01 1.72
CA MET A 14 14.81 0.59 1.15
C MET A 14 15.18 1.59 0.07
N PHE A 15 14.46 1.59 -1.03
CA PHE A 15 14.75 2.43 -2.19
C PHE A 15 13.48 2.82 -2.96
N ILE A 16 13.64 3.75 -3.89
CA ILE A 16 12.60 4.20 -4.82
C ILE A 16 12.91 3.66 -6.21
N LEU A 17 11.88 3.17 -6.92
CA LEU A 17 11.97 2.79 -8.33
C LEU A 17 10.92 3.53 -9.14
N ARG A 18 11.17 3.69 -10.43
CA ARG A 18 10.16 4.12 -11.39
C ARG A 18 9.42 2.90 -11.89
N ALA A 19 8.10 2.90 -11.74
CA ALA A 19 7.23 1.78 -12.11
C ALA A 19 7.37 1.33 -13.58
N ASN A 20 7.80 2.23 -14.47
CA ASN A 20 7.93 2.02 -15.91
C ASN A 20 9.39 1.83 -16.37
N GLN A 21 10.34 1.55 -15.48
CA GLN A 21 11.72 1.26 -15.88
C GLN A 21 11.89 -0.19 -16.34
N ASP A 22 12.92 -0.44 -17.13
CA ASP A 22 13.25 -1.77 -17.64
C ASP A 22 13.42 -2.80 -16.51
N GLY A 23 12.95 -4.02 -16.76
CA GLY A 23 12.99 -5.13 -15.80
C GLY A 23 11.87 -5.12 -14.75
N ILE A 24 10.95 -4.14 -14.77
CA ILE A 24 9.77 -4.13 -13.90
C ILE A 24 8.53 -4.65 -14.65
N THR A 25 7.80 -5.55 -14.01
CA THR A 25 6.47 -6.00 -14.47
C THR A 25 5.43 -5.72 -13.39
N LEU A 26 4.32 -5.11 -13.80
CA LEU A 26 3.15 -4.87 -12.96
C LEU A 26 1.99 -5.74 -13.44
N VAL A 27 1.40 -6.50 -12.52
CA VAL A 27 0.18 -7.29 -12.79
C VAL A 27 -0.90 -6.80 -11.86
N GLU A 28 -1.94 -6.20 -12.42
CA GLU A 28 -3.10 -5.74 -11.64
C GLU A 28 -3.75 -6.91 -10.93
N GLN A 29 -4.02 -6.71 -9.65
CA GLN A 29 -4.77 -7.65 -8.83
C GLN A 29 -6.18 -7.10 -8.71
N THR A 30 -7.16 -7.92 -9.08
CA THR A 30 -8.59 -7.58 -9.03
C THR A 30 -9.33 -8.65 -8.23
N ASN A 31 -10.64 -8.48 -8.07
CA ASN A 31 -11.51 -9.43 -7.36
C ASN A 31 -11.21 -9.58 -5.86
N PHE A 32 -10.77 -8.50 -5.23
CA PHE A 32 -10.73 -8.44 -3.78
C PHE A 32 -12.15 -8.36 -3.20
N LEU A 33 -12.32 -8.81 -1.95
CA LEU A 33 -13.60 -8.69 -1.23
C LEU A 33 -14.01 -7.23 -0.96
N GLY A 34 -13.03 -6.31 -0.99
CA GLY A 34 -13.24 -4.88 -0.81
C GLY A 34 -12.07 -4.11 -1.41
N VAL A 35 -12.14 -2.77 -1.36
CA VAL A 35 -11.07 -1.87 -1.82
C VAL A 35 -10.58 -2.08 -3.26
N ASN A 36 -11.37 -2.67 -4.17
CA ASN A 36 -10.98 -2.85 -5.57
C ASN A 36 -10.62 -1.53 -6.30
N GLY A 37 -11.10 -0.39 -5.80
CA GLY A 37 -10.69 0.94 -6.31
C GLY A 37 -9.27 1.37 -5.93
N SER A 38 -8.52 0.57 -5.15
CA SER A 38 -7.16 0.91 -4.72
C SER A 38 -6.08 0.65 -5.76
N ALA A 39 -6.42 0.05 -6.91
CA ALA A 39 -5.48 -0.33 -7.97
C ALA A 39 -4.26 -1.08 -7.40
N THR A 40 -4.50 -2.25 -6.82
CA THR A 40 -3.45 -3.07 -6.19
C THR A 40 -2.70 -3.85 -7.26
N TYR A 41 -1.37 -3.83 -7.24
CA TYR A 41 -0.53 -4.54 -8.21
C TYR A 41 0.42 -5.52 -7.53
N GLN A 42 0.64 -6.65 -8.19
CA GLN A 42 1.83 -7.47 -7.98
C GLN A 42 2.99 -6.87 -8.78
N ILE A 43 4.16 -6.78 -8.16
CA ILE A 43 5.39 -6.23 -8.78
C ILE A 43 6.47 -7.30 -8.83
N THR A 44 7.00 -7.55 -10.03
CA THR A 44 8.19 -8.37 -10.27
C THR A 44 9.35 -7.48 -10.71
N LEU A 45 10.52 -7.69 -10.11
CA LEU A 45 11.77 -7.01 -10.43
C LEU A 45 12.74 -8.04 -11.01
N ASN A 46 13.14 -7.88 -12.26
CA ASN A 46 14.10 -8.75 -12.95
C ASN A 46 15.32 -7.95 -13.40
N GLN A 47 16.48 -8.19 -12.78
CA GLN A 47 17.75 -7.51 -13.09
C GLN A 47 17.63 -5.97 -13.11
N VAL A 48 16.86 -5.42 -12.18
CA VAL A 48 16.62 -3.98 -12.06
C VAL A 48 17.76 -3.31 -11.31
N VAL A 49 18.43 -2.35 -11.95
CA VAL A 49 19.52 -1.59 -11.33
C VAL A 49 18.94 -0.44 -10.50
N VAL A 50 19.40 -0.33 -9.24
CA VAL A 50 19.02 0.74 -8.32
C VAL A 50 20.24 1.64 -8.07
N PRO A 51 20.25 2.89 -8.54
CA PRO A 51 21.32 3.84 -8.24
C PRO A 51 21.41 4.15 -6.74
N GLN A 52 22.61 4.42 -6.24
CA GLN A 52 22.84 4.80 -4.84
C GLN A 52 21.97 6.01 -4.42
N SER A 53 21.74 6.95 -5.33
CA SER A 53 20.91 8.14 -5.10
C SER A 53 19.41 7.83 -4.89
N GLN A 54 18.97 6.61 -5.19
CA GLN A 54 17.60 6.15 -4.96
C GLN A 54 17.45 5.30 -3.69
N ILE A 55 18.54 5.05 -2.96
CA ILE A 55 18.50 4.38 -1.66
C ILE A 55 18.05 5.37 -0.60
N ILE A 56 16.97 5.02 0.11
CA ILE A 56 16.42 5.81 1.21
C ILE A 56 17.18 5.50 2.51
N THR A 57 17.44 4.22 2.78
CA THR A 57 18.10 3.77 4.01
C THR A 57 18.72 2.38 3.83
N HIS A 58 19.77 2.10 4.61
CA HIS A 58 20.40 0.77 4.74
C HIS A 58 19.91 0.02 5.99
N ASP A 59 19.09 0.67 6.83
CA ASP A 59 18.33 0.05 7.92
C ASP A 59 16.82 0.15 7.64
N ALA A 60 16.37 -0.64 6.67
CA ALA A 60 14.97 -0.61 6.26
C ALA A 60 14.03 -1.10 7.36
N LYS A 61 14.48 -1.97 8.27
CA LYS A 61 13.65 -2.50 9.37
C LYS A 61 13.34 -1.40 10.37
N GLN A 62 14.35 -0.65 10.83
CA GLN A 62 14.14 0.46 11.76
C GLN A 62 13.34 1.59 11.12
N PHE A 63 13.63 1.90 9.85
CA PHE A 63 12.87 2.91 9.11
C PHE A 63 11.39 2.53 8.97
N ALA A 64 11.10 1.27 8.63
CA ALA A 64 9.74 0.74 8.59
C ALA A 64 9.02 0.82 9.93
N ALA A 65 9.71 0.47 11.03
CA ALA A 65 9.16 0.58 12.37
C ALA A 65 8.75 2.02 12.71
N THR A 66 9.50 3.01 12.19
CA THR A 66 9.23 4.43 12.39
C THR A 66 8.00 4.92 11.64
N ILE A 67 7.83 4.54 10.37
CA ILE A 67 6.72 5.04 9.53
C ILE A 67 5.42 4.24 9.67
N ARG A 68 5.50 2.98 10.12
CA ARG A 68 4.35 2.06 10.18
C ARG A 68 3.18 2.57 11.04
N PRO A 69 3.38 3.19 12.22
CA PRO A 69 2.27 3.69 13.03
C PRO A 69 1.43 4.74 12.29
N GLN A 70 2.09 5.68 11.62
CA GLN A 70 1.44 6.72 10.82
C GLN A 70 0.69 6.11 9.63
N PHE A 71 1.30 5.13 8.95
CA PHE A 71 0.66 4.42 7.86
C PHE A 71 -0.63 3.69 8.29
N ILE A 72 -0.62 3.05 9.47
CA ILE A 72 -1.80 2.38 10.04
C ILE A 72 -2.87 3.40 10.43
N ALA A 73 -2.48 4.53 11.05
CA ALA A 73 -3.41 5.57 11.43
C ALA A 73 -4.19 6.11 10.22
N TYR A 74 -3.55 6.23 9.06
CA TYR A 74 -4.22 6.62 7.81
C TYR A 74 -5.25 5.61 7.27
N GLN A 75 -5.27 4.37 7.78
CA GLN A 75 -6.29 3.39 7.38
C GLN A 75 -7.59 3.55 8.18
N ILE A 76 -7.54 4.17 9.37
CA ILE A 76 -8.71 4.34 10.25
C ILE A 76 -9.87 5.07 9.57
N PRO A 77 -9.64 6.18 8.83
CA PRO A 77 -10.72 6.91 8.16
C PRO A 77 -11.52 6.08 7.15
N ILE A 78 -10.91 5.07 6.52
CA ILE A 78 -11.59 4.20 5.53
C ILE A 78 -12.74 3.44 6.23
N GLY A 79 -12.47 2.87 7.40
CA GLY A 79 -13.49 2.16 8.18
C GLY A 79 -14.58 3.09 8.70
N LEU A 80 -14.19 4.25 9.25
CA LEU A 80 -15.14 5.24 9.76
C LEU A 80 -16.06 5.79 8.67
N GLY A 81 -15.52 6.09 7.49
CA GLY A 81 -16.30 6.52 6.33
C GLY A 81 -17.32 5.47 5.90
N SER A 82 -16.91 4.20 5.83
CA SER A 82 -17.80 3.08 5.48
C SER A 82 -18.95 2.92 6.48
N ILE A 83 -18.66 3.00 7.78
CA ILE A 83 -19.69 2.93 8.84
C ILE A 83 -20.66 4.09 8.70
N LYS A 84 -20.15 5.32 8.57
CA LYS A 84 -20.97 6.52 8.43
C LYS A 84 -21.92 6.42 7.24
N SER A 85 -21.42 6.06 6.06
CA SER A 85 -22.25 5.91 4.86
C SER A 85 -23.29 4.80 5.00
N SER A 86 -22.96 3.72 5.70
CA SER A 86 -23.91 2.63 5.98
C SER A 86 -25.07 3.11 6.87
N LEU A 87 -24.78 3.90 7.91
CA LEU A 87 -25.80 4.48 8.79
C LEU A 87 -26.70 5.48 8.04
N GLU A 88 -26.10 6.35 7.23
CA GLU A 88 -26.86 7.31 6.40
C GLU A 88 -27.84 6.60 5.46
N LEU A 89 -27.40 5.51 4.82
CA LEU A 89 -28.26 4.68 3.97
C LEU A 89 -29.42 4.06 4.76
N LEU A 90 -29.15 3.46 5.92
CA LEU A 90 -30.18 2.85 6.76
C LEU A 90 -31.25 3.87 7.19
N MET A 91 -30.82 5.06 7.63
CA MET A 91 -31.72 6.14 8.03
C MET A 91 -32.56 6.64 6.85
N HIS A 92 -31.96 6.77 5.66
CA HIS A 92 -32.67 7.14 4.44
C HIS A 92 -33.78 6.14 4.05
N PHE A 93 -33.52 4.84 4.20
CA PHE A 93 -34.54 3.80 3.95
C PHE A 93 -35.65 3.80 4.99
N GLN A 94 -35.34 4.09 6.25
CA GLN A 94 -36.35 4.17 7.31
C GLN A 94 -37.35 5.30 7.06
N MET A 95 -36.87 6.49 6.66
CA MET A 95 -37.74 7.63 6.39
C MET A 95 -38.73 7.36 5.23
N ARG A 96 -38.28 6.69 4.16
CA ARG A 96 -39.15 6.30 3.02
C ARG A 96 -40.22 5.26 3.31
N LYS A 97 -40.13 4.51 4.42
CA LYS A 97 -41.17 3.53 4.82
C LYS A 97 -42.31 4.15 5.63
N THR A 98 -42.18 5.41 6.01
CA THR A 98 -43.15 6.12 6.86
C THR A 98 -44.03 7.09 6.07
N GLU A 99 -43.83 7.15 4.76
CA GLU A 99 -44.68 7.80 3.74
C GLU A 99 -45.45 6.73 2.96
#